data_AF-A0A3N5G2W8-F1
#
_entry.id   AF-A0A3N5G2W8-F1
#
_cell.length_a   1.000
_cell.length_b   1.000
_cell.length_c   1.000
_cell.angle_alpha   90.00
_cell.angle_beta   90.00
_cell.angle_gamma   90.00
#
_symmetry.space_group_name_H-M   'P 1'
#
loop_
_entity.id
_entity.type
_entity.pdbx_description
1 polymer ?
#
loop_
_entity_poly.entity_id
_entity_poly.type
_entity_poly.pdbx_seq_one_letter_code
_entity_poly.pdbx_strand_id
1 'polypeptide(L)'
;MKNPMMQQYRNFLKDTIRKHIDFSKTDQNRGIAPPPVQKPFDEDAAITDLPESCSLKGVKEINLSDAIKNRKSRRAYLKQPVLLEELSFLLWATQGIRHKIDYGHAYRTVPSAGCRHALETYLCVLNVESLEKGIYRYLPLEHRLLFEFAVDLLEVKIVEAVYGQPYPGKAAVTFIWTAIPYRMEWRYDLAAHKVIALDAGHVCQNLYLACEAVNAGTCAIAAYDQDAMDRLLKIDGTDEFTIYMAPVGKVKKPDTFEQV
;
A
#
# COMPACT_ATOMS: atom_id res chain seq x y z
N MET A 1 -27.92 16.47 -23.40
CA MET A 1 -27.76 15.00 -23.35
C MET A 1 -26.65 14.65 -22.37
N LYS A 2 -26.76 13.55 -21.60
CA LYS A 2 -25.67 13.11 -20.70
C LYS A 2 -24.51 12.58 -21.54
N ASN A 3 -23.27 12.99 -21.24
CA ASN A 3 -22.07 12.47 -21.91
C ASN A 3 -21.95 10.96 -21.66
N PRO A 4 -21.99 10.10 -22.69
CA PRO A 4 -21.94 8.65 -22.53
C PRO A 4 -20.67 8.15 -21.81
N MET A 5 -19.54 8.80 -22.08
CA MET A 5 -18.25 8.45 -21.46
C MET A 5 -18.26 8.74 -19.95
N MET A 6 -18.81 9.89 -19.54
CA MET A 6 -19.02 10.17 -18.11
C MET A 6 -19.96 9.16 -17.44
N GLN A 7 -20.97 8.67 -18.17
CA GLN A 7 -21.89 7.66 -17.64
C GLN A 7 -21.19 6.31 -17.44
N GLN A 8 -20.32 5.91 -18.37
CA GLN A 8 -19.50 4.70 -18.26
C GLN A 8 -18.58 4.77 -17.02
N TYR A 9 -17.82 5.85 -16.84
CA TYR A 9 -16.94 6.00 -15.67
C TYR A 9 -17.71 6.08 -14.35
N ARG A 10 -18.91 6.65 -14.33
CA ARG A 10 -19.77 6.60 -13.13
C ARG A 10 -20.27 5.19 -12.85
N ASN A 11 -20.52 4.39 -13.88
CA ASN A 11 -20.99 3.02 -13.69
C ASN A 11 -19.91 2.11 -13.12
N PHE A 12 -18.62 2.39 -13.36
CA PHE A 12 -17.50 1.71 -12.70
C PHE A 12 -17.62 1.71 -11.16
N LEU A 13 -18.04 2.82 -10.56
CA LEU A 13 -18.20 2.95 -9.10
C LEU A 13 -19.53 2.36 -8.56
N LYS A 14 -20.45 1.98 -9.43
CA LYS A 14 -21.76 1.46 -9.02
C LYS A 14 -21.71 -0.05 -8.86
N ASP A 15 -22.44 -0.54 -7.86
CA ASP A 15 -22.59 -1.98 -7.65
C ASP A 15 -23.68 -2.61 -8.56
N THR A 16 -24.31 -1.81 -9.43
CA THR A 16 -25.29 -2.30 -10.41
C THR A 16 -24.71 -3.37 -11.33
N ILE A 17 -23.39 -3.41 -11.51
CA ILE A 17 -22.70 -4.45 -12.29
C ILE A 17 -23.05 -5.86 -11.79
N ARG A 18 -23.30 -6.06 -10.49
CA ARG A 18 -23.68 -7.37 -9.93
C ARG A 18 -25.00 -7.91 -10.45
N LYS A 19 -25.88 -7.06 -10.98
CA LYS A 19 -27.13 -7.50 -11.64
C LYS A 19 -26.90 -8.09 -13.03
N HIS A 20 -25.68 -7.93 -13.57
CA HIS A 20 -25.31 -8.32 -14.93
C HIS A 20 -24.19 -9.37 -14.97
N ILE A 21 -23.71 -9.80 -13.80
CA ILE A 21 -22.71 -10.85 -13.66
C ILE A 21 -23.41 -12.13 -13.24
N ASP A 22 -23.10 -13.24 -13.92
CA ASP A 22 -23.46 -14.58 -13.48
C ASP A 22 -22.35 -15.14 -12.59
N PHE A 23 -22.47 -14.95 -11.28
CA PHE A 23 -21.44 -15.37 -10.34
C PHE A 23 -21.18 -16.88 -10.36
N SER A 24 -22.11 -17.72 -10.82
CA SER A 24 -21.87 -19.16 -10.93
C SER A 24 -20.72 -19.51 -11.90
N LYS A 25 -20.36 -18.58 -12.78
CA LYS A 25 -19.29 -18.73 -13.76
C LYS A 25 -17.93 -18.20 -13.29
N THR A 26 -17.84 -17.62 -12.10
CA THR A 26 -16.54 -17.20 -11.56
C THR A 26 -15.64 -18.40 -11.35
N ASP A 27 -14.34 -18.19 -11.44
CA ASP A 27 -13.34 -19.25 -11.26
C ASP A 27 -13.43 -19.87 -9.86
N GLN A 28 -13.79 -19.08 -8.84
CA GLN A 28 -14.18 -19.60 -7.51
C GLN A 28 -15.31 -20.63 -7.58
N ASN A 29 -16.44 -20.30 -8.20
CA ASN A 29 -17.61 -21.19 -8.24
C ASN A 29 -17.44 -22.38 -9.19
N ARG A 30 -16.50 -22.26 -10.14
CA ARG A 30 -16.06 -23.35 -11.01
C ARG A 30 -15.03 -24.28 -10.35
N GLY A 31 -14.59 -23.98 -9.13
CA GLY A 31 -13.63 -24.81 -8.38
C GLY A 31 -12.18 -24.68 -8.86
N ILE A 32 -11.84 -23.62 -9.59
CA ILE A 32 -10.46 -23.34 -9.99
C ILE A 32 -9.68 -22.86 -8.76
N ALA A 33 -8.45 -23.35 -8.59
CA ALA A 33 -7.61 -23.01 -7.46
C ALA A 33 -7.41 -21.48 -7.35
N PRO A 34 -7.44 -20.90 -6.14
CA PRO A 34 -7.26 -19.47 -5.96
C PRO A 34 -5.81 -19.08 -6.27
N PRO A 35 -5.56 -17.85 -6.78
CA PRO A 35 -4.21 -17.31 -6.86
C PRO A 35 -3.62 -17.10 -5.46
N PRO A 36 -2.28 -17.10 -5.33
CA PRO A 36 -1.60 -16.95 -4.04
C PRO A 36 -1.88 -15.58 -3.41
N VAL A 37 -1.95 -15.55 -2.07
CA VAL A 37 -2.13 -14.31 -1.28
C VAL A 37 -0.93 -13.36 -1.29
N GLN A 38 0.23 -13.85 -1.73
CA GLN A 38 1.48 -13.10 -1.83
C GLN A 38 2.11 -13.40 -3.19
N LYS A 39 2.64 -12.38 -3.87
CA LYS A 39 3.31 -12.60 -5.15
C LYS A 39 4.57 -13.44 -4.91
N PRO A 40 4.80 -14.52 -5.67
CA PRO A 40 6.00 -15.33 -5.55
C PRO A 40 7.28 -14.49 -5.66
N PHE A 41 8.36 -14.98 -5.07
CA PHE A 41 9.69 -14.40 -5.13
C PHE A 41 10.72 -15.53 -5.13
N ASP A 42 11.93 -15.22 -5.58
CA ASP A 42 13.05 -16.16 -5.57
C ASP A 42 13.54 -16.38 -4.13
N GLU A 43 13.74 -17.63 -3.72
CA GLU A 43 14.20 -17.99 -2.37
C GLU A 43 15.63 -17.50 -2.12
N ASP A 44 16.43 -17.34 -3.18
CA ASP A 44 17.82 -16.85 -3.11
C ASP A 44 17.90 -15.31 -3.15
N ALA A 45 16.77 -14.61 -3.18
CA ALA A 45 16.75 -13.16 -3.26
C ALA A 45 17.27 -12.50 -1.97
N ALA A 46 17.77 -11.26 -2.09
CA ALA A 46 18.21 -10.49 -0.95
C ALA A 46 17.02 -10.07 -0.08
N ILE A 47 16.99 -10.56 1.15
CA ILE A 47 15.88 -10.38 2.09
C ILE A 47 16.39 -9.76 3.39
N THR A 48 15.62 -8.83 3.94
CA THR A 48 15.84 -8.22 5.26
C THR A 48 14.70 -8.62 6.20
N ASP A 49 15.03 -9.21 7.34
CA ASP A 49 14.07 -9.47 8.42
C ASP A 49 13.58 -8.16 9.04
N LEU A 50 12.27 -8.05 9.27
CA LEU A 50 11.69 -6.91 9.98
C LEU A 50 11.55 -7.25 11.48
N PRO A 51 11.87 -6.30 12.38
CA PRO A 51 11.66 -6.49 13.81
C PRO A 51 10.18 -6.79 14.13
N GLU A 52 9.94 -7.83 14.94
CA GLU A 52 8.58 -8.21 15.36
C GLU A 52 7.96 -7.19 16.33
N SER A 53 6.63 -7.15 16.37
CA SER A 53 5.80 -6.13 17.03
C SER A 53 5.94 -5.99 18.56
N CYS A 54 6.73 -6.82 19.24
CA CYS A 54 6.88 -6.75 20.70
C CYS A 54 7.81 -5.58 21.10
N SER A 55 7.21 -4.44 21.47
CA SER A 55 7.88 -3.23 21.96
C SER A 55 8.88 -2.61 20.96
N LEU A 56 8.38 -2.29 19.77
CA LEU A 56 9.15 -1.64 18.71
C LEU A 56 9.62 -0.23 19.13
N LYS A 57 10.93 -0.02 19.13
CA LYS A 57 11.56 1.27 19.39
C LYS A 57 10.99 2.34 18.44
N GLY A 58 10.66 3.51 18.98
CA GLY A 58 10.13 4.63 18.20
C GLY A 58 8.62 4.58 17.94
N VAL A 59 7.95 3.45 18.20
CA VAL A 59 6.49 3.33 18.17
C VAL A 59 5.93 3.72 19.53
N LYS A 60 5.01 4.68 19.56
CA LYS A 60 4.36 5.16 20.78
C LYS A 60 2.94 4.66 20.87
N GLU A 61 2.48 4.45 22.09
CA GLU A 61 1.05 4.29 22.35
C GLU A 61 0.32 5.61 22.02
N ILE A 62 -0.77 5.49 21.27
CA ILE A 62 -1.67 6.60 20.94
C ILE A 62 -3.09 6.07 20.93
N ASN A 63 -4.01 6.82 21.54
CA ASN A 63 -5.42 6.49 21.48
C ASN A 63 -5.96 6.71 20.06
N LEU A 64 -6.86 5.84 19.61
CA LEU A 64 -7.43 5.93 18.26
C LEU A 64 -8.10 7.28 17.99
N SER A 65 -8.79 7.86 18.99
CA SER A 65 -9.41 9.19 18.90
C SER A 65 -8.38 10.28 18.60
N ASP A 66 -7.21 10.20 19.23
CA ASP A 66 -6.13 11.17 19.03
C ASP A 66 -5.48 10.99 17.66
N ALA A 67 -5.24 9.75 17.23
CA ALA A 67 -4.73 9.46 15.89
C ALA A 67 -5.65 10.04 14.80
N ILE A 68 -6.97 9.84 14.93
CA ILE A 68 -7.97 10.38 13.99
C ILE A 68 -7.98 11.92 14.01
N LYS A 69 -7.95 12.52 15.20
CA LYS A 69 -7.96 13.98 15.39
C LYS A 69 -6.69 14.64 14.84
N ASN A 70 -5.53 14.02 15.05
CA ASN A 70 -4.22 14.57 14.70
C ASN A 70 -3.86 14.35 13.23
N ARG A 71 -4.38 13.29 12.60
CA ARG A 71 -4.11 12.94 11.22
C ARG A 71 -4.34 14.13 10.28
N LYS A 72 -3.31 14.45 9.50
CA LYS A 72 -3.31 15.47 8.44
C LYS A 72 -2.47 14.97 7.26
N SER A 73 -2.82 15.43 6.05
CA SER A 73 -1.96 15.25 4.87
C SER A 73 -0.73 16.14 5.00
N ARG A 74 0.42 15.53 5.27
CA ARG A 74 1.70 16.22 5.49
C ARG A 74 2.63 15.94 4.31
N ARG A 75 3.13 17.03 3.70
CA ARG A 75 3.97 17.02 2.49
C ARG A 75 5.37 17.59 2.72
N ALA A 76 5.67 17.98 3.97
CA ALA A 76 6.96 18.49 4.39
C ALA A 76 7.54 17.54 5.43
N TYR A 77 8.73 17.03 5.16
CA TYR A 77 9.41 16.03 5.96
C TYR A 77 10.75 16.56 6.48
N LEU A 78 11.16 16.07 7.64
CA LEU A 78 12.49 16.28 8.18
C LEU A 78 13.50 15.38 7.45
N LYS A 79 14.79 15.74 7.49
CA LYS A 79 15.89 14.92 6.94
C LYS A 79 16.23 13.69 7.81
N GLN A 80 15.54 13.52 8.93
CA GLN A 80 15.74 12.39 9.83
C GLN A 80 15.29 11.10 9.15
N PRO A 81 16.06 10.01 9.26
CA PRO A 81 15.62 8.71 8.76
C PRO A 81 14.40 8.22 9.54
N VAL A 82 13.60 7.38 8.88
CA VAL A 82 12.64 6.51 9.57
C VAL A 82 13.39 5.29 10.11
N LEU A 83 13.13 4.89 11.35
CA LEU A 83 13.78 3.71 11.95
C LEU A 83 13.24 2.44 11.28
N LEU A 84 14.02 1.36 11.26
CA LEU A 84 13.57 0.08 10.71
C LEU A 84 12.37 -0.47 11.48
N GLU A 85 12.35 -0.29 12.81
CA GLU A 85 11.24 -0.65 13.69
C GLU A 85 9.96 0.16 13.38
N GLU A 86 10.10 1.45 13.06
CA GLU A 86 8.98 2.30 12.66
C GLU A 86 8.42 1.85 11.30
N LEU A 87 9.29 1.53 10.34
CA LEU A 87 8.87 0.98 9.05
C LEU A 87 8.18 -0.37 9.21
N SER A 88 8.75 -1.28 10.02
CA SER A 88 8.16 -2.58 10.34
C SER A 88 6.72 -2.42 10.87
N PHE A 89 6.53 -1.52 11.84
CA PHE A 89 5.21 -1.21 12.39
C PHE A 89 4.23 -0.70 11.32
N LEU A 90 4.65 0.22 10.45
CA LEU A 90 3.80 0.75 9.38
C LEU A 90 3.41 -0.33 8.35
N LEU A 91 4.32 -1.24 8.02
CA LEU A 91 4.05 -2.38 7.13
C LEU A 91 3.08 -3.37 7.77
N TRP A 92 3.27 -3.68 9.05
CA TRP A 92 2.32 -4.50 9.80
C TRP A 92 0.93 -3.85 9.86
N ALA A 93 0.85 -2.55 10.14
CA ALA A 93 -0.43 -1.82 10.22
C ALA A 93 -1.20 -1.79 8.89
N THR A 94 -0.49 -1.90 7.75
CA THR A 94 -1.07 -1.80 6.41
C THR A 94 -1.30 -3.15 5.74
N GLN A 95 -0.47 -4.16 6.00
CA GLN A 95 -0.58 -5.47 5.33
C GLN A 95 -0.22 -6.66 6.22
N GLY A 96 -0.04 -6.47 7.53
CA GLY A 96 0.33 -7.53 8.46
C GLY A 96 -0.67 -8.69 8.51
N ILE A 97 -0.15 -9.91 8.58
CA ILE A 97 -0.94 -11.15 8.68
C ILE A 97 -1.33 -11.39 10.15
N ARG A 98 -2.63 -11.57 10.41
CA ARG A 98 -3.16 -11.97 11.71
C ARG A 98 -3.32 -13.49 11.80
N HIS A 99 -3.75 -14.11 10.71
CA HIS A 99 -3.98 -15.56 10.64
C HIS A 99 -4.04 -16.02 9.19
N LYS A 100 -3.20 -16.99 8.81
CA LYS A 100 -3.27 -17.66 7.50
C LYS A 100 -4.37 -18.71 7.52
N ILE A 101 -5.30 -18.65 6.58
CA ILE A 101 -6.45 -19.57 6.52
C ILE A 101 -6.11 -20.73 5.59
N ASP A 102 -5.73 -20.41 4.35
CA ASP A 102 -5.36 -21.36 3.31
C ASP A 102 -4.38 -20.71 2.32
N TYR A 103 -4.14 -21.35 1.18
CA TYR A 103 -3.23 -20.85 0.13
C TYR A 103 -3.68 -19.50 -0.47
N GLY A 104 -4.99 -19.31 -0.60
CA GLY A 104 -5.62 -18.16 -1.24
C GLY A 104 -6.23 -17.14 -0.27
N HIS A 105 -6.21 -17.36 1.05
CA HIS A 105 -6.83 -16.47 2.04
C HIS A 105 -6.00 -16.31 3.32
N ALA A 106 -5.98 -15.09 3.87
CA ALA A 106 -5.40 -14.78 5.16
C ALA A 106 -6.08 -13.55 5.78
N TYR A 107 -6.37 -13.57 7.08
CA TYR A 107 -6.83 -12.38 7.78
C TYR A 107 -5.67 -11.40 7.95
N ARG A 108 -5.85 -10.16 7.47
CA ARG A 108 -4.89 -9.06 7.63
C ARG A 108 -5.37 -8.00 8.62
N THR A 109 -4.47 -7.08 8.98
CA THR A 109 -4.78 -5.85 9.74
C THR A 109 -5.69 -4.90 8.97
N VAL A 110 -5.77 -5.03 7.65
CA VAL A 110 -6.65 -4.28 6.76
C VAL A 110 -7.73 -5.21 6.18
N PRO A 111 -9.02 -4.81 6.19
CA PRO A 111 -10.07 -5.60 5.58
C PRO A 111 -9.94 -5.63 4.05
N SER A 112 -10.33 -6.73 3.44
CA SER A 112 -10.41 -6.89 1.98
C SER A 112 -11.68 -7.62 1.59
N ALA A 113 -12.30 -7.20 0.49
CA ALA A 113 -13.49 -7.88 -0.03
C ALA A 113 -13.21 -9.37 -0.25
N GLY A 114 -14.01 -10.22 0.41
CA GLY A 114 -13.89 -11.67 0.29
C GLY A 114 -12.56 -12.25 0.76
N CYS A 115 -11.78 -11.51 1.56
CA CYS A 115 -10.44 -11.91 2.03
C CYS A 115 -9.47 -12.19 0.88
N ARG A 116 -9.59 -11.46 -0.25
CA ARG A 116 -8.80 -11.73 -1.46
C ARG A 116 -7.47 -10.99 -1.54
N HIS A 117 -7.36 -9.84 -0.88
CA HIS A 117 -6.11 -9.08 -0.75
C HIS A 117 -5.37 -8.87 -2.08
N ALA A 118 -6.00 -8.12 -2.99
CA ALA A 118 -5.45 -7.85 -4.33
C ALA A 118 -4.13 -7.05 -4.32
N LEU A 119 -3.80 -6.39 -3.21
CA LEU A 119 -2.69 -5.45 -3.15
C LEU A 119 -1.35 -6.13 -2.81
N GLU A 120 -0.30 -5.74 -3.53
CA GLU A 120 1.09 -5.86 -3.09
C GLU A 120 1.58 -4.49 -2.58
N THR A 121 2.57 -4.49 -1.69
CA THR A 121 3.19 -3.26 -1.18
C THR A 121 4.64 -3.20 -1.62
N TYR A 122 4.94 -2.29 -2.53
CA TYR A 122 6.31 -1.89 -2.86
C TYR A 122 6.70 -0.65 -2.05
N LEU A 123 7.98 -0.50 -1.81
CA LEU A 123 8.57 0.63 -1.13
C LEU A 123 9.64 1.26 -2.02
N CYS A 124 9.50 2.54 -2.31
CA CYS A 124 10.60 3.36 -2.78
C CYS A 124 11.34 3.92 -1.56
N VAL A 125 12.44 3.29 -1.16
CA VAL A 125 13.22 3.62 0.04
C VAL A 125 14.31 4.64 -0.31
N LEU A 126 14.30 5.79 0.39
CA LEU A 126 15.27 6.87 0.19
C LEU A 126 16.11 7.15 1.45
N ASN A 127 15.54 6.99 2.65
CA ASN A 127 16.17 7.33 3.93
C ASN A 127 15.54 6.56 5.10
N VAL A 128 15.72 5.24 5.12
CA VAL A 128 15.34 4.36 6.24
C VAL A 128 16.61 3.80 6.87
N GLU A 129 16.68 3.77 8.19
CA GLU A 129 17.83 3.23 8.92
C GLU A 129 18.11 1.77 8.53
N SER A 130 19.37 1.45 8.30
CA SER A 130 19.85 0.10 7.95
C SER A 130 19.32 -0.48 6.63
N LEU A 131 18.67 0.33 5.78
CA LEU A 131 18.31 -0.06 4.42
C LEU A 131 19.05 0.79 3.39
N GLU A 132 19.48 0.15 2.31
CA GLU A 132 20.01 0.86 1.15
C GLU A 132 18.89 1.56 0.38
N LYS A 133 19.25 2.55 -0.45
CA LYS A 133 18.28 3.17 -1.35
C LYS A 133 17.89 2.19 -2.45
N GLY A 134 16.59 2.03 -2.68
CA GLY A 134 16.12 1.13 -3.74
C GLY A 134 14.62 0.87 -3.70
N ILE A 135 14.20 -0.03 -4.57
CA ILE A 135 12.86 -0.59 -4.56
C ILE A 135 12.88 -1.88 -3.75
N TYR A 136 11.96 -1.95 -2.79
CA TYR A 136 11.70 -3.14 -2.00
C TYR A 136 10.26 -3.59 -2.18
N ARG A 137 9.98 -4.85 -1.91
CA ARG A 137 8.63 -5.38 -1.78
C ARG A 137 8.43 -6.00 -0.41
N TYR A 138 7.30 -5.69 0.21
CA TYR A 138 6.95 -6.28 1.50
C TYR A 138 6.38 -7.68 1.29
N LEU A 139 6.93 -8.64 2.04
CA LEU A 139 6.50 -10.02 2.10
C LEU A 139 5.67 -10.23 3.38
N PRO A 140 4.33 -10.09 3.32
CA PRO A 140 3.49 -10.08 4.52
C PRO A 140 3.42 -11.43 5.24
N LEU A 141 3.60 -12.56 4.55
CA LEU A 141 3.55 -13.89 5.17
C LEU A 141 4.76 -14.13 6.08
N GLU A 142 5.93 -13.70 5.66
CA GLU A 142 7.20 -13.85 6.38
C GLU A 142 7.51 -12.64 7.27
N HIS A 143 6.79 -11.52 7.08
CA HIS A 143 7.09 -10.22 7.67
C HIS A 143 8.54 -9.77 7.36
N ARG A 144 8.85 -9.68 6.06
CA ARG A 144 10.19 -9.34 5.56
C ARG A 144 10.15 -8.33 4.44
N LEU A 145 11.29 -7.73 4.13
CA LEU A 145 11.49 -6.94 2.93
C LEU A 145 12.34 -7.70 1.93
N LEU A 146 11.82 -7.86 0.72
CA LEU A 146 12.56 -8.28 -0.45
C LEU A 146 13.20 -7.05 -1.10
N PHE A 147 14.51 -7.06 -1.31
CA PHE A 147 15.17 -6.06 -2.15
C PHE A 147 14.98 -6.42 -3.62
N GLU A 148 14.20 -5.63 -4.35
CA GLU A 148 13.93 -5.88 -5.77
C GLU A 148 15.13 -5.39 -6.61
N PHE A 149 15.52 -4.12 -6.45
CA PHE A 149 16.64 -3.54 -7.18
C PHE A 149 17.01 -2.12 -6.70
N ALA A 150 18.27 -1.75 -6.94
CA ALA A 150 18.72 -0.35 -6.85
C ALA A 150 18.30 0.46 -8.07
N VAL A 151 18.15 1.77 -7.90
CA VAL A 151 17.82 2.71 -8.97
C VAL A 151 18.63 3.98 -8.80
N ASP A 152 19.40 4.34 -9.82
CA ASP A 152 20.10 5.63 -9.85
C ASP A 152 19.11 6.79 -9.90
N LEU A 153 19.40 7.84 -9.10
CA LEU A 153 18.58 9.05 -8.98
C LEU A 153 17.11 8.74 -8.63
N LEU A 154 16.89 7.75 -7.74
CA LEU A 154 15.56 7.29 -7.36
C LEU A 154 14.65 8.43 -6.88
N GLU A 155 15.18 9.39 -6.11
CA GLU A 155 14.45 10.57 -5.64
C GLU A 155 13.94 11.48 -6.78
N VAL A 156 14.60 11.48 -7.94
CA VAL A 156 14.18 12.23 -9.14
C VAL A 156 13.12 11.45 -9.89
N LYS A 157 13.36 10.17 -10.14
CA LYS A 157 12.44 9.29 -10.89
C LYS A 157 11.08 9.15 -10.21
N ILE A 158 11.05 9.06 -8.87
CA ILE A 158 9.77 9.02 -8.14
C ILE A 158 8.99 10.33 -8.31
N VAL A 159 9.68 11.48 -8.36
CA VAL A 159 9.05 12.80 -8.58
C VAL A 159 8.49 12.93 -9.99
N GLU A 160 9.23 12.45 -10.99
CA GLU A 160 8.75 12.40 -12.39
C GLU A 160 7.48 11.56 -12.52
N ALA A 161 7.48 10.37 -11.92
CA ALA A 161 6.34 9.45 -11.94
C ALA A 161 5.08 9.98 -11.23
N VAL A 162 5.18 11.05 -10.43
CA VAL A 162 4.03 11.71 -9.78
C VAL A 162 3.73 13.09 -10.34
N TYR A 163 4.00 13.32 -11.63
CA TYR A 163 3.80 14.60 -12.32
C TYR A 163 4.54 15.77 -11.68
N GLY A 164 5.77 15.54 -11.20
CA GLY A 164 6.61 16.59 -10.63
C GLY A 164 6.24 17.02 -9.22
N GLN A 165 5.32 16.32 -8.54
CA GLN A 165 5.05 16.56 -7.13
C GLN A 165 6.32 16.29 -6.31
N PRO A 166 6.89 17.28 -5.58
CA PRO A 166 8.27 17.19 -5.08
C PRO A 166 8.41 16.42 -3.77
N TYR A 167 7.32 16.13 -3.08
CA TYR A 167 7.37 15.61 -1.70
C TYR A 167 7.73 14.11 -1.61
N PRO A 168 7.40 13.21 -2.56
CA PRO A 168 7.92 11.84 -2.54
C PRO A 168 9.45 11.77 -2.64
N GLY A 169 10.08 12.62 -3.45
CA GLY A 169 11.55 12.71 -3.53
C GLY A 169 12.23 13.27 -2.28
N LYS A 170 11.45 13.78 -1.31
CA LYS A 170 11.92 14.26 0.00
C LYS A 170 11.46 13.37 1.15
N ALA A 171 10.67 12.33 0.87
CA ALA A 171 10.19 11.39 1.86
C ALA A 171 11.32 10.43 2.27
N ALA A 172 11.15 9.77 3.42
CA ALA A 172 12.06 8.70 3.82
C ALA A 172 11.77 7.42 3.02
N VAL A 173 10.50 7.13 2.80
CA VAL A 173 10.03 5.98 2.04
C VAL A 173 8.69 6.31 1.41
N THR A 174 8.42 5.83 0.20
CA THR A 174 7.08 5.90 -0.41
C THR A 174 6.49 4.51 -0.49
N PHE A 175 5.35 4.31 0.16
CA PHE A 175 4.53 3.11 0.01
C PHE A 175 3.82 3.19 -1.33
N ILE A 176 3.99 2.19 -2.18
CA ILE A 176 3.35 2.11 -3.50
C ILE A 176 2.58 0.80 -3.52
N TRP A 177 1.25 0.92 -3.55
CA TRP A 177 0.37 -0.23 -3.65
C TRP A 177 0.08 -0.51 -5.12
N THR A 178 0.44 -1.71 -5.54
CA THR A 178 0.02 -2.27 -6.82
C THR A 178 -1.18 -3.18 -6.59
N ALA A 179 -1.99 -3.42 -7.62
CA ALA A 179 -3.04 -4.42 -7.60
C ALA A 179 -2.68 -5.54 -8.55
N ILE A 180 -2.89 -6.78 -8.12
CA ILE A 180 -3.03 -7.97 -8.97
C ILE A 180 -4.54 -8.24 -9.07
N PRO A 181 -5.24 -7.72 -10.10
CA PRO A 181 -6.71 -7.71 -10.14
C PRO A 181 -7.31 -9.12 -10.08
N TYR A 182 -6.63 -10.09 -10.71
CA TYR A 182 -7.09 -11.47 -10.78
C TYR A 182 -7.36 -12.10 -9.41
N ARG A 183 -6.66 -11.69 -8.34
CA ARG A 183 -6.97 -12.14 -6.97
C ARG A 183 -8.41 -11.87 -6.57
N MET A 184 -8.95 -10.74 -7.02
CA MET A 184 -10.30 -10.30 -6.74
C MET A 184 -11.28 -10.76 -7.82
N GLU A 185 -10.88 -10.73 -9.10
CA GLU A 185 -11.69 -11.18 -10.24
C GLU A 185 -12.02 -12.68 -10.18
N TRP A 186 -11.09 -13.50 -9.69
CA TRP A 186 -11.31 -14.92 -9.42
C TRP A 186 -12.61 -15.18 -8.62
N ARG A 187 -12.97 -14.26 -7.72
CA ARG A 187 -14.20 -14.31 -6.92
C ARG A 187 -15.34 -13.45 -7.48
N TYR A 188 -15.03 -12.25 -7.98
CA TYR A 188 -16.03 -11.21 -8.22
C TYR A 188 -16.21 -10.82 -9.68
N ASP A 189 -15.45 -11.40 -10.62
CA ASP A 189 -15.47 -11.04 -12.04
C ASP A 189 -15.40 -9.51 -12.22
N LEU A 190 -16.15 -8.93 -13.15
CA LEU A 190 -16.23 -7.49 -13.41
C LEU A 190 -16.53 -6.63 -12.16
N ALA A 191 -17.12 -7.18 -11.10
CA ALA A 191 -17.38 -6.44 -9.85
C ALA A 191 -16.13 -6.25 -8.97
N ALA A 192 -15.00 -6.87 -9.31
CA ALA A 192 -13.75 -6.80 -8.56
C ALA A 192 -13.19 -5.37 -8.46
N HIS A 193 -13.18 -4.63 -9.56
CA HIS A 193 -12.45 -3.36 -9.66
C HIS A 193 -12.88 -2.31 -8.63
N LYS A 194 -14.19 -2.19 -8.39
CA LYS A 194 -14.73 -1.29 -7.37
C LYS A 194 -14.20 -1.65 -5.98
N VAL A 195 -14.20 -2.94 -5.64
CA VAL A 195 -13.80 -3.37 -4.30
C VAL A 195 -12.28 -3.31 -4.10
N ILE A 196 -11.49 -3.45 -5.17
CA ILE A 196 -10.04 -3.15 -5.13
C ILE A 196 -9.81 -1.68 -4.75
N ALA A 197 -10.55 -0.74 -5.36
CA ALA A 197 -10.43 0.68 -5.03
C ALA A 197 -10.83 0.99 -3.58
N LEU A 198 -11.82 0.28 -3.03
CA LEU A 198 -12.19 0.40 -1.62
C LEU A 198 -11.08 -0.12 -0.69
N ASP A 199 -10.50 -1.28 -1.02
CA ASP A 199 -9.38 -1.86 -0.28
C ASP A 199 -8.16 -0.93 -0.26
N ALA A 200 -7.88 -0.24 -1.38
CA ALA A 200 -6.83 0.79 -1.46
C ALA A 200 -7.08 1.97 -0.50
N GLY A 201 -8.33 2.37 -0.33
CA GLY A 201 -8.74 3.38 0.66
C GLY A 201 -8.52 2.91 2.10
N HIS A 202 -8.88 1.65 2.42
CA HIS A 202 -8.69 1.07 3.75
C HIS A 202 -7.21 1.03 4.14
N VAL A 203 -6.35 0.52 3.26
CA VAL A 203 -4.91 0.39 3.56
C VAL A 203 -4.26 1.76 3.79
N CYS A 204 -4.56 2.74 2.96
CA CYS A 204 -3.95 4.05 3.09
C CYS A 204 -4.43 4.79 4.34
N GLN A 205 -5.70 4.65 4.71
CA GLN A 205 -6.19 5.23 5.95
C GLN A 205 -5.52 4.62 7.17
N ASN A 206 -5.25 3.30 7.17
CA ASN A 206 -4.44 2.67 8.22
C ASN A 206 -3.04 3.27 8.28
N LEU A 207 -2.38 3.51 7.14
CA LEU A 207 -1.06 4.15 7.11
C LEU A 207 -1.11 5.56 7.72
N TYR A 208 -2.13 6.34 7.36
CA TYR A 208 -2.34 7.69 7.91
C TYR A 208 -2.44 7.70 9.44
N LEU A 209 -3.17 6.74 10.02
CA LEU A 209 -3.32 6.63 11.47
C LEU A 209 -2.04 6.09 12.13
N ALA A 210 -1.42 5.08 11.54
CA ALA A 210 -0.19 4.48 12.05
C ALA A 210 0.98 5.48 12.06
N CYS A 211 1.05 6.40 11.09
CA CYS A 211 2.04 7.47 11.07
C CYS A 211 2.05 8.33 12.36
N GLU A 212 0.89 8.53 12.99
CA GLU A 212 0.80 9.32 14.23
C GLU A 212 1.54 8.64 15.40
N ALA A 213 1.55 7.30 15.46
CA ALA A 213 2.26 6.54 16.51
C ALA A 213 3.79 6.67 16.40
N VAL A 214 4.31 6.87 15.18
CA VAL A 214 5.75 6.96 14.89
C VAL A 214 6.22 8.40 14.65
N ASN A 215 5.39 9.41 14.92
CA ASN A 215 5.71 10.83 14.64
C ASN A 215 6.15 11.06 13.18
N ALA A 216 5.52 10.35 12.26
CA ALA A 216 5.68 10.52 10.83
C ALA A 216 4.45 11.22 10.25
N GLY A 217 4.59 11.66 9.01
CA GLY A 217 3.49 12.19 8.22
C GLY A 217 3.43 11.51 6.88
N THR A 218 2.23 11.46 6.32
CA THR A 218 2.02 11.00 4.96
C THR A 218 1.06 11.92 4.21
N CYS A 219 1.13 11.90 2.88
CA CYS A 219 0.14 12.50 2.01
C CYS A 219 -0.05 11.60 0.80
N ALA A 220 -1.18 10.91 0.76
CA ALA A 220 -1.50 10.01 -0.32
C ALA A 220 -1.58 10.72 -1.69
N ILE A 221 -1.19 9.99 -2.73
CA ILE A 221 -1.14 10.42 -4.12
C ILE A 221 -1.98 9.46 -4.95
N ALA A 222 -3.02 9.99 -5.59
CA ALA A 222 -3.82 9.30 -6.60
C ALA A 222 -3.64 9.91 -8.00
N ALA A 223 -2.83 10.97 -8.12
CA ALA A 223 -2.49 11.61 -9.39
C ALA A 223 -1.02 11.32 -9.68
N TYR A 224 -0.78 10.39 -10.60
CA TYR A 224 0.55 9.94 -11.01
C TYR A 224 0.52 9.51 -12.49
N ASP A 225 1.68 9.45 -13.12
CA ASP A 225 1.87 8.89 -14.45
C ASP A 225 1.92 7.37 -14.30
N GLN A 226 0.86 6.70 -14.76
CA GLN A 226 0.68 5.25 -14.61
C GLN A 226 1.86 4.50 -15.22
N ASP A 227 2.18 4.80 -16.48
CA ASP A 227 3.24 4.09 -17.19
C ASP A 227 4.61 4.38 -16.60
N ALA A 228 4.87 5.62 -16.14
CA ALA A 228 6.14 5.95 -15.51
C ALA A 228 6.32 5.24 -14.16
N MET A 229 5.26 5.13 -13.36
CA MET A 229 5.31 4.44 -12.08
C MET A 229 5.46 2.93 -12.26
N ASP A 230 4.70 2.32 -13.18
CA ASP A 230 4.79 0.88 -13.44
C ASP A 230 6.16 0.51 -14.03
N ARG A 231 6.73 1.36 -14.91
CA ARG A 231 8.12 1.22 -15.36
C ARG A 231 9.14 1.36 -14.24
N LEU A 232 8.93 2.27 -13.29
CA LEU A 232 9.82 2.44 -12.13
C LEU A 232 9.84 1.19 -11.26
N LEU A 233 8.68 0.53 -11.08
CA LEU A 233 8.55 -0.72 -10.34
C LEU A 233 8.91 -1.97 -11.16
N LYS A 234 9.12 -1.83 -12.46
CA LYS A 234 9.35 -2.94 -13.41
C LYS A 234 8.23 -3.98 -13.40
N ILE A 235 6.99 -3.51 -13.29
CA ILE A 235 5.77 -4.34 -13.43
C ILE A 235 5.16 -4.13 -14.82
N ASP A 236 4.30 -5.06 -15.25
CA ASP A 236 3.79 -5.11 -16.63
C ASP A 236 2.70 -4.06 -16.95
N GLY A 237 2.08 -3.45 -15.94
CA GLY A 237 1.03 -2.45 -16.12
C GLY A 237 -0.32 -3.01 -16.60
N THR A 238 -0.46 -4.35 -16.67
CA THR A 238 -1.62 -5.07 -17.20
C THR A 238 -2.20 -6.04 -16.15
N ASP A 239 -1.43 -7.05 -15.76
CA ASP A 239 -1.78 -8.05 -14.74
C ASP A 239 -1.34 -7.61 -13.34
N GLU A 240 -0.36 -6.70 -13.26
CA GLU A 240 -0.02 -5.95 -12.06
C GLU A 240 0.27 -4.49 -12.40
N PHE A 241 -0.44 -3.57 -11.74
CA PHE A 241 -0.26 -2.14 -11.95
C PHE A 241 -0.43 -1.34 -10.66
N THR A 242 0.21 -0.18 -10.59
CA THR A 242 0.09 0.75 -9.47
C THR A 242 -1.34 1.28 -9.39
N ILE A 243 -1.91 1.33 -8.18
CA ILE A 243 -3.25 1.91 -7.96
C ILE A 243 -3.23 3.10 -6.99
N TYR A 244 -2.29 3.12 -6.05
CA TYR A 244 -2.24 4.17 -5.03
C TYR A 244 -0.87 4.24 -4.36
N MET A 245 -0.48 5.39 -3.84
CA MET A 245 0.79 5.53 -3.12
C MET A 245 0.74 6.60 -2.03
N ALA A 246 1.66 6.50 -1.08
CA ALA A 246 1.73 7.36 0.08
C ALA A 246 3.19 7.53 0.56
N PRO A 247 3.84 8.67 0.30
CA PRO A 247 5.13 9.02 0.89
C PRO A 247 5.02 9.16 2.40
N VAL A 248 6.02 8.68 3.12
CA VAL A 248 6.16 8.75 4.58
C VAL A 248 7.50 9.38 4.92
N GLY A 249 7.48 10.33 5.85
CA GLY A 249 8.69 10.93 6.40
C GLY A 249 8.46 11.48 7.80
N LYS A 250 9.54 11.69 8.54
CA LYS A 250 9.48 12.27 9.90
C LYS A 250 8.94 13.69 9.84
N VAL A 251 8.11 14.07 10.82
CA VAL A 251 7.54 15.41 10.91
C VAL A 251 7.86 16.03 12.26
N LYS A 252 7.88 17.37 12.31
CA LYS A 252 7.91 18.06 13.60
C LYS A 252 6.65 17.66 14.37
N LYS A 253 6.81 17.39 15.66
CA LYS A 253 5.66 17.26 16.56
C LYS A 253 4.82 18.53 16.45
N PRO A 254 3.48 18.44 16.40
CA PRO A 254 2.67 19.59 16.76
C PRO A 254 3.07 20.01 18.17
N ASP A 255 3.23 21.30 18.42
CA ASP A 255 3.33 21.78 19.79
C ASP A 255 2.09 21.29 20.52
N THR A 256 2.27 20.40 21.50
CA THR A 256 1.22 20.06 22.45
C THR A 256 0.92 21.35 23.18
N PHE A 257 -0.17 22.03 22.82
CA PHE A 257 -0.80 22.94 23.75
C PHE A 257 -1.17 22.09 24.95
N GLU A 258 -0.37 22.17 26.00
CA GLU A 258 -0.79 21.76 27.34
C GLU A 258 -2.10 22.50 27.59
N GLN A 259 -3.18 21.74 27.71
CA GLN A 259 -4.43 22.28 28.22
C GLN A 259 -4.13 22.63 29.68
N VAL A 260 -3.92 23.92 29.93
CA VAL A 260 -4.02 24.53 31.27
C VAL A 260 -5.46 24.37 31.77
#